data_AF-A0A357G6P4-F1
#
_entry.id   AF-A0A357G6P4-F1
#
_cell.length_a   1.000
_cell.length_b   1.000
_cell.length_c   1.000
_cell.angle_alpha   90.00
_cell.angle_beta   90.00
_cell.angle_gamma   90.00
#
_symmetry.space_group_name_H-M   'P 1'
#
loop_
_entity.id
_entity.type
_entity.pdbx_description
1 polymer ?
#
loop_
_entity_poly.entity_id
_entity_poly.type
_entity_poly.pdbx_seq_one_letter_code
_entity_poly.pdbx_strand_id
1 'polypeptide(L)'
;ITDYGLQNLFFYLTAGALIGGRLGYVLFYSFPYYLNNPLEIFFPIKITDYGLLFTGYYGLSYFGGLVGAVLAGYFFSRKRRINFWQLADFVALAIPMGYFFGRIGNFLNGELYGRPTNMFWGMNFGDGLLRHPSQLYEAFFEGLVLFGIIFLVRRLVRTNL
;
A
#
# COMPACT_ATOMS: atom_id res chain seq x y z
N ILE A 1 3.74 22.89 -5.50
CA ILE A 1 4.80 22.03 -4.94
C ILE A 1 5.86 21.91 -6.02
N THR A 2 7.13 22.23 -5.73
CA THR A 2 8.23 22.04 -6.68
C THR A 2 8.55 20.55 -6.85
N ASP A 3 9.30 20.15 -7.89
CA ASP A 3 9.66 18.73 -8.10
C ASP A 3 10.37 18.11 -6.90
N TYR A 4 11.30 18.86 -6.29
CA TYR A 4 11.95 18.46 -5.04
C TYR A 4 10.95 18.33 -3.87
N GLY A 5 9.91 19.17 -3.84
CA GLY A 5 8.82 19.05 -2.87
C GLY A 5 8.01 17.76 -3.05
N LEU A 6 7.77 17.33 -4.29
CA LEU A 6 7.06 16.09 -4.60
C LEU A 6 7.88 14.86 -4.22
N GLN A 7 9.18 14.85 -4.52
CA GLN A 7 10.08 13.77 -4.11
C GLN A 7 10.13 13.63 -2.58
N ASN A 8 10.20 14.75 -1.87
CA ASN A 8 10.15 14.74 -0.40
C ASN A 8 8.80 14.22 0.11
N LEU A 9 7.68 14.65 -0.48
CA LEU A 9 6.37 14.15 -0.10
C LEU A 9 6.29 12.62 -0.29
N PHE A 10 6.73 12.12 -1.44
CA PHE A 10 6.77 10.69 -1.74
C PHE A 10 7.60 9.91 -0.70
N PHE A 11 8.78 10.43 -0.36
CA PHE A 11 9.63 9.83 0.68
C PHE A 11 8.94 9.79 2.04
N TYR A 12 8.33 10.90 2.47
CA TYR A 12 7.61 10.98 3.75
C TYR A 12 6.44 9.99 3.81
N LEU A 13 5.61 9.93 2.76
CA LEU A 13 4.46 9.03 2.70
C LEU A 13 4.90 7.57 2.70
N THR A 14 5.92 7.22 1.91
CA THR A 14 6.45 5.86 1.84
C THR A 14 7.06 5.43 3.17
N ALA A 15 7.90 6.27 3.79
CA ALA A 15 8.48 5.99 5.09
C ALA A 15 7.40 5.85 6.17
N GLY A 16 6.41 6.74 6.18
CA GLY A 16 5.26 6.67 7.08
C GLY A 16 4.47 5.37 6.92
N ALA A 17 4.20 4.96 5.68
CA ALA A 17 3.49 3.71 5.40
C ALA A 17 4.27 2.47 5.85
N LEU A 18 5.58 2.41 5.60
CA LEU A 18 6.42 1.28 6.01
C LEU A 18 6.53 1.20 7.54
N ILE A 19 6.83 2.32 8.21
CA ILE A 19 6.96 2.38 9.66
C ILE A 19 5.62 2.05 10.32
N GLY A 20 4.54 2.71 9.88
CA GLY A 20 3.20 2.47 10.39
C GLY A 20 2.74 1.04 10.14
N GLY A 21 3.01 0.49 8.96
CA GLY A 21 2.69 -0.89 8.61
C GLY A 21 3.40 -1.88 9.51
N ARG A 22 4.70 -1.64 9.79
CA ARG A 22 5.49 -2.48 10.68
C ARG A 22 4.99 -2.42 12.11
N LEU A 23 4.82 -1.21 12.66
CA LEU A 23 4.33 -1.03 14.03
C LEU A 23 2.91 -1.57 14.20
N GLY A 24 2.02 -1.35 13.23
CA GLY A 24 0.67 -1.91 13.25
C GLY A 24 0.69 -3.44 13.24
N TYR A 25 1.57 -4.07 12.47
CA TYR A 25 1.71 -5.52 12.48
C TYR A 25 2.17 -6.02 13.86
N VAL A 26 3.24 -5.40 14.39
CA VAL A 26 3.82 -5.74 15.69
C VAL A 26 2.78 -5.62 16.80
N LEU A 27 2.03 -4.53 16.85
CA LEU A 27 1.06 -4.27 17.93
C LEU A 27 -0.19 -5.14 17.86
N PHE A 28 -0.73 -5.38 16.66
CA PHE A 28 -2.04 -6.02 16.53
C PHE A 28 -1.99 -7.51 16.18
N TYR A 29 -0.90 -8.00 15.58
CA TYR A 29 -0.83 -9.37 15.06
C TYR A 29 0.21 -10.24 15.76
N SER A 30 1.26 -9.66 16.35
CA SER A 30 2.39 -10.45 16.87
C SER A 30 3.03 -9.85 18.14
N PHE A 31 2.25 -9.14 18.95
CA PHE A 31 2.76 -8.39 20.09
C PHE A 31 3.58 -9.23 21.09
N PRO A 32 3.13 -10.43 21.54
CA PRO A 32 3.91 -11.24 22.48
C PRO A 32 5.26 -11.69 21.93
N TYR A 33 5.36 -11.93 20.62
CA TYR A 33 6.61 -12.33 19.98
C TYR A 33 7.65 -11.20 20.02
N TYR A 34 7.23 -9.98 19.67
CA TYR A 34 8.12 -8.83 19.58
C TYR A 34 8.49 -8.23 20.94
N LEU A 35 7.72 -8.49 22.00
CA LEU A 35 8.15 -8.19 23.37
C LEU A 35 9.43 -8.94 23.75
N ASN A 36 9.56 -10.19 23.29
CA ASN A 36 10.75 -11.00 23.54
C ASN A 36 11.88 -10.72 22.54
N ASN A 37 11.56 -10.12 21.38
CA ASN A 37 12.51 -9.89 20.28
C ASN A 37 12.40 -8.45 19.73
N PRO A 38 12.68 -7.41 20.53
CA PRO A 38 12.42 -6.02 20.16
C PRO A 38 13.27 -5.52 18.98
N LEU A 39 14.46 -6.06 18.78
CA LEU A 39 15.33 -5.67 17.65
C LEU A 39 14.76 -6.12 16.30
N GLU A 40 13.99 -7.20 16.27
CA GLU A 40 13.34 -7.71 15.05
C GLU A 40 12.21 -6.79 14.56
N ILE A 41 11.79 -5.81 15.35
CA ILE A 41 10.83 -4.78 14.91
C ILE A 41 11.45 -3.94 13.80
N PHE A 42 12.70 -3.53 13.97
CA PHE A 42 13.39 -2.58 13.08
C PHE A 42 14.24 -3.27 12.03
N PHE A 43 14.85 -4.41 12.37
CA PHE A 43 15.75 -5.11 11.48
C PHE A 43 15.04 -6.29 10.80
N PRO A 44 15.25 -6.48 9.48
CA PRO A 44 14.74 -7.63 8.72
C PRO A 44 15.58 -8.89 8.99
N ILE A 45 15.93 -9.11 10.26
CA ILE A 45 16.86 -10.13 10.71
C ILE A 45 16.22 -10.81 11.91
N LYS A 46 16.17 -12.14 11.85
CA LYS A 46 15.77 -12.98 12.98
C LYS A 46 17.02 -13.49 13.69
N ILE A 47 17.05 -13.35 15.00
CA ILE A 47 18.14 -13.90 15.81
C ILE A 47 17.77 -15.35 16.10
N THR A 48 18.57 -16.28 15.58
CA THR A 48 18.38 -17.72 15.79
C THR A 48 19.59 -18.30 16.51
N ASP A 49 19.45 -19.49 17.09
CA ASP A 49 20.55 -20.20 17.75
C ASP A 49 21.74 -20.47 16.80
N TYR A 50 21.50 -20.46 15.49
CA TYR A 50 22.50 -20.68 14.44
C TYR A 50 23.03 -19.39 13.79
N GLY A 51 22.66 -18.22 14.32
CA GLY A 51 23.11 -16.91 13.83
C GLY A 51 21.98 -16.00 13.32
N LEU A 52 22.36 -15.02 12.49
CA LEU A 52 21.46 -14.03 11.92
C LEU A 52 20.82 -14.55 10.63
N LEU A 53 19.51 -14.76 10.64
CA LEU A 53 18.76 -15.12 9.44
C LEU A 53 18.10 -13.87 8.84
N PHE A 54 18.45 -13.52 7.60
CA PHE A 54 17.74 -12.48 6.88
C PHE A 54 16.33 -12.97 6.54
N THR A 55 15.34 -12.44 7.25
CA THR A 55 13.93 -12.73 6.99
C THR A 55 13.31 -11.69 6.09
N GLY A 56 13.94 -10.56 5.76
CA GLY A 56 13.26 -9.52 5.00
C GLY A 56 12.13 -8.83 5.80
N TYR A 57 11.41 -7.92 5.15
CA TYR A 57 10.33 -7.15 5.78
C TYR A 57 8.97 -7.83 5.57
N TYR A 58 8.80 -9.05 6.10
CA TYR A 58 7.48 -9.67 6.21
C TYR A 58 6.70 -9.10 7.39
N GLY A 59 5.37 -9.12 7.33
CA GLY A 59 4.52 -8.65 8.43
C GLY A 59 4.35 -7.13 8.42
N LEU A 60 3.56 -6.64 7.47
CA LEU A 60 3.10 -5.27 7.38
C LEU A 60 1.57 -5.24 7.50
N SER A 61 1.06 -4.38 8.37
CA SER A 61 -0.38 -4.14 8.53
C SER A 61 -0.86 -3.07 7.55
N TYR A 62 -1.92 -3.36 6.80
CA TYR A 62 -2.57 -2.39 5.92
C TYR A 62 -3.03 -1.14 6.70
N PHE A 63 -3.77 -1.33 7.79
CA PHE A 63 -4.27 -0.22 8.62
C PHE A 63 -3.13 0.56 9.27
N GLY A 64 -2.09 -0.13 9.72
CA GLY A 64 -0.88 0.51 10.23
C GLY A 64 -0.23 1.41 9.18
N GLY A 65 -0.10 0.90 7.95
CA GLY A 65 0.47 1.66 6.84
C GLY A 65 -0.39 2.86 6.44
N LEU A 66 -1.71 2.71 6.40
CA LEU A 66 -2.64 3.80 6.13
C LEU A 66 -2.52 4.91 7.17
N VAL A 67 -2.59 4.58 8.46
CA VAL A 67 -2.46 5.55 9.56
C VAL A 67 -1.08 6.23 9.52
N GLY A 68 -0.02 5.45 9.30
CA GLY A 68 1.34 5.96 9.18
C GLY A 68 1.52 6.95 8.02
N ALA A 69 0.96 6.65 6.85
CA ALA A 69 1.02 7.54 5.68
C ALA A 69 0.21 8.84 5.90
N VAL A 70 -0.98 8.74 6.51
CA VAL A 70 -1.81 9.92 6.85
C VAL A 70 -1.09 10.82 7.84
N LEU A 71 -0.51 10.26 8.91
CA LEU A 71 0.26 11.04 9.89
C LEU A 71 1.50 11.68 9.24
N ALA A 72 2.23 10.95 8.40
CA ALA A 72 3.38 11.49 7.68
C ALA A 72 2.98 12.65 6.74
N GLY A 73 1.88 12.50 6.02
CA GLY A 73 1.31 13.56 5.18
C GLY A 73 0.89 14.79 6.00
N TYR A 74 0.29 14.58 7.17
CA TYR A 74 -0.07 15.65 8.10
C TYR A 74 1.16 16.38 8.64
N PHE A 75 2.20 15.68 9.08
CA PHE A 75 3.44 16.32 9.53
C PHE A 75 4.15 17.07 8.39
N PHE A 76 4.16 16.49 7.18
CA PHE A 76 4.72 17.14 6.01
C PHE A 76 3.97 18.44 5.67
N SER A 77 2.64 18.43 5.68
CA SER A 77 1.81 19.61 5.40
C SER A 77 2.10 20.73 6.40
N ARG A 78 2.20 20.40 7.70
CA ARG A 78 2.56 21.36 8.75
C ARG A 78 3.97 21.93 8.56
N LYS A 79 4.96 21.08 8.27
CA LYS A 79 6.36 21.51 8.03
C LYS A 79 6.50 22.44 6.83
N ARG A 80 5.70 22.20 5.78
CA ARG A 80 5.72 22.99 4.54
C ARG A 80 4.69 24.13 4.51
N ARG A 81 3.90 24.31 5.58
CA ARG A 81 2.79 25.28 5.67
C ARG A 81 1.79 25.15 4.52
N ILE A 82 1.50 23.91 4.12
CA ILE A 82 0.50 23.57 3.11
C ILE A 82 -0.78 23.14 3.83
N ASN A 83 -1.95 23.50 3.29
CA ASN A 83 -3.22 22.99 3.81
C ASN A 83 -3.27 21.46 3.64
N PHE A 84 -3.53 20.72 4.73
CA PHE A 84 -3.55 19.26 4.71
C PHE A 84 -4.60 18.69 3.74
N TRP A 85 -5.78 19.28 3.68
CA TRP A 85 -6.86 18.80 2.80
C TRP A 85 -6.51 19.00 1.32
N GLN A 86 -5.89 20.12 0.97
CA GLN A 86 -5.38 20.33 -0.39
C GLN A 86 -4.28 19.31 -0.76
N LEU A 87 -3.43 18.95 0.20
CA LEU A 87 -2.44 17.89 0.01
C LEU A 87 -3.11 16.52 -0.15
N ALA A 88 -4.11 16.22 0.69
CA ALA A 88 -4.87 14.98 0.63
C ALA A 88 -5.61 14.83 -0.71
N ASP A 89 -6.30 15.87 -1.18
CA ASP A 89 -6.95 15.91 -2.51
C ASP A 89 -5.94 15.68 -3.65
N PHE A 90 -4.73 16.23 -3.51
CA PHE A 90 -3.67 16.01 -4.48
C PHE A 90 -3.21 14.55 -4.49
N VAL A 91 -2.95 13.97 -3.33
CA VAL A 91 -2.49 12.57 -3.17
C VAL A 91 -3.58 11.56 -3.53
N ALA A 92 -4.85 11.86 -3.26
CA ALA A 92 -5.99 11.00 -3.53
C ALA A 92 -6.08 10.58 -5.00
N LEU A 93 -5.68 11.47 -5.93
CA LEU A 93 -5.62 11.14 -7.35
C LEU A 93 -4.61 10.02 -7.68
N ALA A 94 -3.53 9.88 -6.88
CA ALA A 94 -2.50 8.87 -7.09
C ALA A 94 -2.88 7.49 -6.49
N ILE A 95 -3.84 7.45 -5.57
CA ILE A 95 -4.22 6.21 -4.84
C ILE A 95 -4.69 5.10 -5.80
N PRO A 96 -5.61 5.34 -6.76
CA PRO A 96 -6.05 4.28 -7.68
C PRO A 96 -4.91 3.69 -8.51
N MET A 97 -3.94 4.52 -8.93
CA MET A 97 -2.76 4.02 -9.64
C MET A 97 -1.86 3.18 -8.72
N GLY A 98 -1.69 3.57 -7.46
CA GLY A 98 -1.01 2.73 -6.48
C GLY A 98 -1.70 1.37 -6.30
N TYR A 99 -3.03 1.37 -6.25
CA TYR A 99 -3.84 0.17 -6.15
C TYR A 99 -3.73 -0.73 -7.39
N PHE A 100 -3.75 -0.15 -8.59
CA PHE A 100 -3.50 -0.85 -9.84
C PHE A 100 -2.20 -1.66 -9.77
N PHE A 101 -1.07 -1.01 -9.48
CA PHE A 101 0.22 -1.69 -9.41
C PHE A 101 0.26 -2.73 -8.29
N GLY A 102 -0.38 -2.47 -7.15
CA GLY A 102 -0.52 -3.46 -6.07
C GLY A 102 -1.21 -4.73 -6.54
N ARG A 103 -2.34 -4.59 -7.25
CA ARG A 103 -3.10 -5.73 -7.77
C ARG A 103 -2.40 -6.47 -8.90
N ILE A 104 -1.65 -5.76 -9.74
CA ILE A 104 -0.75 -6.41 -10.71
C ILE A 104 0.32 -7.22 -9.96
N GLY A 105 0.90 -6.69 -8.89
CA GLY A 105 1.82 -7.44 -8.02
C GLY A 105 1.18 -8.70 -7.45
N ASN A 106 -0.04 -8.61 -6.91
CA ASN A 106 -0.75 -9.78 -6.39
C ASN A 106 -1.02 -10.84 -7.47
N PHE A 107 -1.37 -10.41 -8.69
CA PHE A 107 -1.54 -11.31 -9.82
C PHE A 107 -0.25 -12.07 -10.16
N LEU A 108 0.89 -11.35 -10.23
CA LEU A 108 2.20 -11.95 -10.50
C LEU A 108 2.67 -12.88 -9.37
N ASN A 109 2.34 -12.56 -8.13
CA ASN A 109 2.63 -13.40 -6.96
C ASN A 109 1.68 -14.60 -6.83
N GLY A 110 0.58 -14.64 -7.60
CA GLY A 110 -0.45 -15.67 -7.47
C GLY A 110 -1.19 -15.62 -6.13
N GLU A 111 -1.40 -14.43 -5.56
CA GLU A 111 -2.11 -14.24 -4.29
C GLU A 111 -3.39 -13.40 -4.45
N LEU A 112 -4.33 -13.50 -3.51
CA LEU A 112 -5.61 -12.76 -3.51
C LEU A 112 -6.47 -12.97 -4.77
N TYR A 113 -6.40 -14.15 -5.37
CA TYR A 113 -7.26 -14.55 -6.47
C TYR A 113 -8.69 -14.85 -6.04
N GLY A 114 -9.58 -14.90 -7.03
CA GLY A 114 -11.01 -15.04 -6.81
C GLY A 114 -11.46 -16.45 -6.48
N ARG A 115 -12.80 -16.59 -6.47
CA ARG A 115 -13.46 -17.87 -6.26
C ARG A 115 -13.22 -18.83 -7.44
N PRO A 116 -13.34 -20.16 -7.22
CA PRO A 116 -13.31 -21.14 -8.29
C PRO A 116 -14.35 -20.83 -9.36
N THR A 117 -13.99 -21.12 -10.62
CA THR A 117 -14.81 -20.77 -11.77
C THR A 117 -14.65 -21.78 -12.90
N ASN A 118 -15.72 -21.92 -13.69
CA ASN A 118 -15.73 -22.75 -14.90
C ASN A 118 -15.63 -21.90 -16.18
N MET A 119 -15.39 -20.58 -16.06
CA MET A 119 -15.25 -19.69 -17.20
C MET A 119 -13.95 -19.99 -17.96
N PHE A 120 -13.97 -19.82 -19.28
CA PHE A 120 -12.84 -20.16 -20.15
C PHE A 120 -11.58 -19.30 -19.91
N TRP A 121 -11.71 -18.15 -19.26
CA TRP A 121 -10.60 -17.28 -18.85
C TRP A 121 -10.18 -17.48 -17.38
N GLY A 122 -10.68 -18.54 -16.73
CA GLY A 122 -10.21 -18.94 -15.41
C GLY A 122 -8.73 -19.31 -15.44
N MET A 123 -8.00 -18.99 -14.37
CA MET A 123 -6.57 -19.26 -14.24
C MET A 123 -6.30 -20.13 -13.02
N ASN A 124 -5.34 -21.05 -13.12
CA ASN A 124 -4.89 -21.87 -11.99
C ASN A 124 -3.68 -21.21 -11.34
N PHE A 125 -3.79 -20.89 -10.06
CA PHE A 125 -2.75 -20.20 -9.28
C PHE A 125 -1.97 -21.17 -8.36
N GLY A 126 -1.96 -22.46 -8.68
CA GLY A 126 -1.20 -23.49 -7.96
C GLY A 126 -2.01 -24.33 -6.97
N ASP A 127 -3.33 -24.13 -6.88
CA ASP A 127 -4.22 -24.89 -6.00
C ASP A 127 -5.02 -25.98 -6.72
N GLY A 128 -4.77 -26.17 -8.02
CA GLY A 128 -5.42 -27.22 -8.83
C GLY A 128 -6.81 -26.85 -9.36
N LEU A 129 -7.32 -25.64 -9.07
CA LEU A 129 -8.62 -25.17 -9.52
C LEU A 129 -8.47 -24.00 -10.50
N LEU A 130 -9.38 -23.90 -11.46
CA LEU A 130 -9.54 -22.67 -12.24
C LEU A 130 -10.25 -21.63 -11.38
N ARG A 131 -9.70 -20.42 -11.31
CA ARG A 131 -10.23 -19.32 -10.51
C ARG A 131 -10.34 -18.05 -11.31
N HIS A 132 -11.25 -17.18 -10.89
CA HIS A 132 -11.31 -15.84 -11.44
C HIS A 132 -10.01 -15.08 -11.09
N PRO A 133 -9.30 -14.50 -12.08
CA PRO A 133 -8.20 -13.57 -11.81
C PRO A 133 -8.74 -12.22 -11.31
N SER A 134 -9.38 -12.21 -10.13
CA SER A 134 -10.03 -11.03 -9.55
C SER A 134 -9.09 -9.85 -9.40
N GLN A 135 -7.80 -10.10 -9.19
CA GLN A 135 -6.78 -9.06 -9.12
C GLN A 135 -6.75 -8.22 -10.40
N LEU A 136 -6.95 -8.83 -11.58
CA LEU A 136 -7.01 -8.10 -12.85
C LEU A 136 -8.29 -7.27 -12.97
N TYR A 137 -9.41 -7.77 -12.43
CA TYR A 137 -10.68 -7.03 -12.41
C TYR A 137 -10.55 -5.81 -11.48
N GLU A 138 -10.01 -6.01 -10.28
CA GLU A 138 -9.76 -4.98 -9.27
C GLU A 138 -8.75 -3.95 -9.81
N ALA A 139 -7.66 -4.39 -10.44
CA ALA A 139 -6.70 -3.49 -11.09
C ALA A 139 -7.37 -2.63 -12.16
N PHE A 140 -8.23 -3.22 -13.00
CA PHE A 140 -8.91 -2.48 -14.04
C PHE A 140 -9.94 -1.48 -13.48
N PHE A 141 -10.88 -1.94 -12.65
CA PHE A 141 -12.00 -1.11 -12.19
C PHE A 141 -11.60 -0.13 -11.08
N GLU A 142 -10.95 -0.61 -10.03
CA GLU A 142 -10.56 0.23 -8.87
C GLU A 142 -9.23 0.94 -9.10
N GLY A 143 -8.44 0.50 -10.09
CA GLY A 143 -7.22 1.17 -10.52
C GLY A 143 -7.44 2.13 -11.68
N LEU A 144 -7.49 1.59 -12.91
CA LEU A 144 -7.51 2.41 -14.14
C LEU A 144 -8.81 3.21 -14.33
N VAL A 145 -9.97 2.55 -14.19
CA VAL A 145 -11.27 3.20 -14.37
C VAL A 145 -11.50 4.25 -13.29
N LEU A 146 -11.26 3.90 -12.02
CA LEU A 146 -11.39 4.86 -10.91
C LEU A 146 -10.42 6.04 -11.05
N PHE A 147 -9.17 5.81 -11.47
CA PHE A 147 -8.25 6.89 -11.80
C PHE A 147 -8.84 7.82 -12.87
N GLY A 148 -9.36 7.25 -13.97
CA GLY A 148 -9.98 8.00 -15.06
C GLY A 148 -11.17 8.85 -14.59
N ILE A 149 -12.05 8.28 -13.75
CA ILE A 149 -13.20 8.98 -13.18
C ILE A 149 -12.73 10.16 -12.31
N ILE A 150 -11.84 9.92 -11.35
CA ILE A 150 -11.36 10.98 -10.44
C ILE A 150 -10.59 12.05 -11.20
N PHE A 151 -9.78 11.66 -12.18
CA PHE A 151 -9.04 12.58 -13.04
C PHE A 151 -9.98 13.47 -13.86
N LEU A 152 -11.04 12.89 -14.45
CA LEU A 152 -12.03 13.64 -15.21
C LEU A 152 -12.81 14.61 -14.31
N VAL A 153 -13.33 14.14 -13.18
CA VAL A 153 -14.02 14.98 -12.19
C VAL A 153 -13.13 16.13 -11.76
N ARG A 154 -11.85 15.86 -11.48
CA ARG A 154 -10.89 16.90 -11.13
C ARG A 154 -10.72 17.94 -12.23
N ARG A 155 -10.67 17.55 -13.51
CA ARG A 155 -10.60 18.49 -14.64
C ARG A 155 -11.86 19.35 -14.75
N LEU A 156 -13.03 18.75 -14.58
CA LEU A 156 -14.32 19.45 -14.67
C LEU A 156 -14.53 20.45 -13.53
N VAL A 157 -14.14 20.10 -12.31
CA VAL A 157 -14.27 21.00 -11.15
C VAL A 157 -13.26 22.15 -11.23
N ARG A 158 -12.03 21.90 -11.70
CA ARG A 158 -11.00 22.94 -11.87
C ARG A 158 -11.27 23.93 -13.00
N THR A 159 -12.12 23.58 -13.95
CA THR A 159 -12.51 24.47 -15.06
C THR A 159 -13.65 25.42 -14.67
N ASN A 160 -14.32 25.17 -13.53
CA ASN A 160 -15.45 25.95 -13.03
C ASN A 160 -15.10 26.87 -11.84
N LEU A 161 -13.81 26.99 -11.48
CA LEU A 161 -13.26 27.91 -10.47
C LEU A 161 -12.22 28.81 -11.14
#